data_AF-A0A1Y2ZXA6-F1
#
_entry.id   AF-A0A1Y2ZXA6-F1
#
_cell.length_a   1.000
_cell.length_b   1.000
_cell.length_c   1.000
_cell.angle_alpha   90.00
_cell.angle_beta   90.00
_cell.angle_gamma   90.00
#
_symmetry.space_group_name_H-M   'P 1'
#
loop_
_entity.id
_entity.type
_entity.pdbx_description
1 polymer ?
#
loop_
_entity_poly.entity_id
_entity_poly.type
_entity_poly.pdbx_seq_one_letter_code
_entity_poly.pdbx_strand_id
1 'polypeptide(L)'
;MNAFSHLQPKYAKASPDPEVIYACIIANATGIESKKMTDISDVNDNDLDRVNKNYIRYQTLYKSNEMIMNHTAKLPIFAEYNLSDYGVHASVDGQK
;
A
#
# COMPACT_ATOMS: atom_id res chain seq x y z
N MET A 1 -6.38 4.62 -5.36
CA MET A 1 -5.10 4.72 -6.12
C MET A 1 -4.37 6.06 -5.99
N ASN A 2 -4.92 7.08 -5.33
CA ASN A 2 -4.37 8.45 -5.35
C ASN A 2 -2.95 8.62 -4.77
N ALA A 3 -2.45 7.67 -3.96
CA ALA A 3 -1.08 7.69 -3.44
C ALA A 3 -0.02 7.33 -4.49
N PHE A 4 -0.39 6.53 -5.50
CA PHE A 4 0.54 5.97 -6.48
C PHE A 4 0.70 6.95 -7.64
N SER A 5 1.48 8.00 -7.39
CA SER A 5 1.83 9.00 -8.40
C SER A 5 3.03 8.56 -9.25
N HIS A 6 2.99 8.84 -10.55
CA HIS A 6 4.08 8.56 -11.50
C HIS A 6 5.40 9.24 -11.06
N LEU A 7 6.53 8.59 -11.32
CA LEU A 7 7.88 9.08 -11.00
C LEU A 7 8.14 10.46 -11.61
N GLN A 8 7.69 10.65 -12.86
CA GLN A 8 7.77 11.90 -13.59
C GLN A 8 6.37 12.36 -14.03
N PRO A 9 5.63 13.10 -13.19
CA PRO A 9 4.22 13.42 -13.47
C PRO A 9 4.01 14.16 -14.81
N LYS A 10 4.97 14.99 -15.22
CA LYS A 10 4.92 15.74 -16.50
C LYS A 10 4.96 14.84 -17.74
N TYR A 11 5.51 13.64 -17.62
CA TYR A 11 5.64 12.68 -18.73
C TYR A 11 4.66 11.50 -18.61
N ALA A 12 3.80 11.50 -17.58
CA ALA A 12 2.79 10.47 -17.41
C ALA A 12 1.70 10.64 -18.47
N LYS A 13 1.67 9.73 -19.45
CA LYS A 13 0.68 9.77 -20.54
C LYS A 13 -0.73 9.36 -20.08
N ALA A 14 -0.81 8.47 -19.09
CA ALA A 14 -2.07 7.99 -18.52
C ALA A 14 -1.87 7.51 -17.08
N SER A 15 -2.96 7.39 -16.31
CA SER A 15 -2.97 6.67 -15.03
C SER A 15 -2.70 5.19 -15.30
N PRO A 16 -1.96 4.48 -14.43
CA PRO A 16 -1.81 3.04 -14.55
C PRO A 16 -3.13 2.36 -14.18
N ASP A 17 -3.33 1.18 -14.73
CA ASP A 17 -4.43 0.31 -14.32
C ASP A 17 -4.25 -0.07 -12.83
N PRO A 18 -5.30 0.10 -11.99
CA PRO A 18 -5.30 -0.34 -10.61
C PRO A 18 -4.87 -1.81 -10.41
N GLU A 19 -5.27 -2.72 -11.29
CA GLU A 19 -4.97 -4.15 -11.16
C GLU A 19 -3.47 -4.42 -11.30
N VAL A 20 -2.79 -3.68 -12.18
CA VAL A 20 -1.34 -3.79 -12.36
C VAL A 20 -0.60 -3.28 -11.11
N ILE A 21 -1.11 -2.22 -10.46
CA ILE A 21 -0.55 -1.77 -9.17
C ILE A 21 -0.71 -2.87 -8.12
N TYR A 22 -1.87 -3.52 -8.03
CA TYR A 22 -2.09 -4.61 -7.07
C TYR A 22 -1.12 -5.77 -7.33
N ALA A 23 -0.97 -6.18 -8.58
CA ALA A 23 -0.03 -7.23 -8.98
C ALA A 23 1.42 -6.87 -8.58
N CYS A 24 1.86 -5.63 -8.81
CA CYS A 24 3.18 -5.17 -8.37
C CYS A 24 3.35 -5.23 -6.83
N ILE A 25 2.34 -4.77 -6.08
CA ILE A 25 2.38 -4.76 -4.61
C ILE A 25 2.45 -6.19 -4.08
N ILE A 26 1.59 -7.09 -4.58
CA ILE A 26 1.57 -8.49 -4.17
C ILE A 26 2.90 -9.15 -4.50
N ALA A 27 3.39 -9.00 -5.74
CA ALA A 27 4.65 -9.60 -6.17
C ALA A 27 5.82 -9.18 -5.26
N ASN A 28 5.95 -7.88 -5.00
CA ASN A 28 7.00 -7.33 -4.14
C ASN A 28 6.85 -7.77 -2.67
N ALA A 29 5.61 -7.85 -2.15
CA ALA A 29 5.34 -8.22 -0.77
C ALA A 29 5.57 -9.72 -0.50
N THR A 30 5.28 -10.58 -1.47
CA THR A 30 5.41 -12.03 -1.33
C THR A 30 6.70 -12.60 -1.92
N GLY A 31 7.55 -11.75 -2.53
CA GLY A 31 8.76 -12.18 -3.22
C GLY A 31 8.48 -13.03 -4.47
N ILE A 32 7.32 -12.85 -5.11
CA ILE A 32 7.01 -13.51 -6.39
C ILE A 32 7.73 -12.75 -7.51
N GLU A 33 8.48 -13.46 -8.33
CA GLU A 33 9.15 -12.89 -9.50
C GLU A 33 8.13 -12.35 -10.52
N SER A 34 8.46 -11.25 -11.20
CA SER A 34 7.58 -10.60 -12.19
C SER A 34 7.02 -11.59 -13.22
N LYS A 35 7.87 -12.45 -13.78
CA LYS A 35 7.47 -13.46 -14.75
C LYS A 35 6.43 -14.44 -14.18
N LYS A 36 6.63 -14.88 -12.94
CA LYS A 36 5.68 -15.78 -12.29
C LYS A 36 4.36 -15.06 -11.99
N MET A 37 4.40 -13.77 -11.66
CA MET A 37 3.18 -12.97 -11.45
C MET A 37 2.37 -12.82 -12.75
N THR A 38 3.04 -12.61 -13.89
CA THR A 38 2.37 -12.51 -15.19
C THR A 38 1.84 -13.86 -15.67
N ASP A 39 2.50 -14.97 -15.33
CA ASP A 39 2.02 -16.33 -15.66
C ASP A 39 0.73 -16.72 -14.89
N ILE A 40 0.44 -16.09 -13.74
CA ILE A 40 -0.71 -16.44 -12.87
C ILE A 40 -1.78 -15.35 -12.79
N SER A 41 -1.68 -14.31 -13.61
CA SER A 41 -2.64 -13.19 -13.63
C SER A 41 -2.89 -12.72 -15.06
N ASP A 42 -3.88 -11.85 -15.24
CA ASP A 42 -4.19 -11.25 -16.55
C ASP A 42 -3.28 -10.05 -16.89
N VAL A 43 -2.26 -9.78 -16.06
CA VAL A 43 -1.33 -8.66 -16.24
C VAL A 43 -0.18 -9.04 -17.17
N ASN A 44 0.10 -8.20 -18.16
CA ASN A 44 1.25 -8.42 -19.06
C ASN A 44 2.57 -7.91 -18.45
N ASP A 45 3.68 -8.50 -18.90
CA ASP A 45 5.02 -8.26 -18.37
C ASP A 45 5.51 -6.81 -18.56
N ASN A 46 5.20 -6.21 -19.70
CA ASN A 46 5.58 -4.82 -19.98
C ASN A 46 4.87 -3.83 -19.05
N ASP A 47 3.59 -4.05 -18.77
CA ASP A 47 2.84 -3.21 -17.84
C ASP A 47 3.28 -3.43 -16.40
N LEU A 48 3.53 -4.68 -15.99
CA LEU A 48 4.02 -4.97 -14.65
C LEU A 48 5.37 -4.28 -14.40
N ASP A 49 6.33 -4.41 -15.32
CA ASP A 49 7.65 -3.77 -15.21
C ASP A 49 7.54 -2.24 -15.24
N ARG A 50 6.80 -1.68 -16.20
CA ARG A 50 6.59 -0.24 -16.35
C ARG A 50 5.92 0.36 -15.12
N VAL A 51 4.88 -0.28 -14.58
CA VAL A 51 4.14 0.23 -13.42
C VAL A 51 5.00 0.11 -12.16
N ASN A 52 5.70 -1.01 -11.98
CA ASN A 52 6.60 -1.20 -10.84
C ASN A 52 7.66 -0.09 -10.79
N LYS A 53 8.35 0.16 -11.92
CA LYS A 53 9.40 1.21 -12.01
C LYS A 53 8.88 2.64 -11.81
N ASN A 54 7.69 2.94 -12.29
CA ASN A 54 7.21 4.33 -12.32
C ASN A 54 6.31 4.71 -11.13
N TYR A 55 5.66 3.74 -10.47
CA TYR A 55 4.65 4.02 -9.45
C TYR A 55 4.94 3.37 -8.10
N ILE A 56 5.75 2.32 -8.03
CA ILE A 56 6.04 1.60 -6.79
C ILE A 56 7.39 2.07 -6.24
N ARG A 57 7.33 2.81 -5.14
CA ARG A 57 8.50 3.36 -4.44
C ARG A 57 8.15 3.66 -3.00
N TYR A 58 9.16 3.80 -2.16
CA TYR A 58 8.97 4.05 -0.73
C TYR A 58 7.98 5.19 -0.45
N GLN A 59 8.10 6.35 -1.13
CA GLN A 59 7.21 7.47 -0.86
C GLN A 59 5.74 7.19 -1.20
N THR A 60 5.45 6.46 -2.29
CA THR A 60 4.06 6.16 -2.70
C THR A 60 3.45 5.10 -1.79
N LEU A 61 4.24 4.08 -1.43
CA LEU A 61 3.84 3.05 -0.47
C LEU A 61 3.59 3.65 0.92
N TYR A 62 4.50 4.50 1.41
CA TYR A 62 4.36 5.19 2.68
C TYR A 62 3.08 6.03 2.74
N LYS A 63 2.85 6.88 1.73
CA LYS A 63 1.62 7.70 1.65
C LYS A 63 0.36 6.83 1.58
N SER A 64 0.42 5.72 0.84
CA SER A 64 -0.70 4.77 0.79
C SER A 64 -0.98 4.17 2.16
N ASN A 65 0.06 3.74 2.87
CA ASN A 65 -0.05 3.19 4.21
C ASN A 65 -0.55 4.23 5.22
N GLU A 66 -0.03 5.45 5.18
CA GLU A 66 -0.49 6.57 6.00
C GLU A 66 -1.99 6.83 5.84
N MET A 67 -2.50 6.84 4.59
CA MET A 67 -3.93 6.96 4.34
C MET A 67 -4.74 5.81 4.96
N ILE A 68 -4.29 4.57 4.79
CA ILE A 68 -4.94 3.39 5.39
C ILE A 68 -4.94 3.52 6.91
N MET A 69 -3.78 3.76 7.54
CA MET A 69 -3.66 3.91 8.99
C MET A 69 -4.55 5.03 9.53
N ASN A 70 -4.59 6.19 8.88
CA ASN A 70 -5.42 7.32 9.28
C ASN A 70 -6.92 7.03 9.16
N HIS A 71 -7.33 6.21 8.19
CA HIS A 71 -8.71 5.74 8.09
C HIS A 71 -9.02 4.68 9.15
N THR A 72 -8.14 3.70 9.33
CA THR A 72 -8.26 2.66 10.34
C THR A 72 -8.36 3.27 11.73
N ALA A 73 -7.52 4.24 12.09
CA ALA A 73 -7.54 4.90 13.40
C ALA A 73 -8.87 5.58 13.76
N LYS A 74 -9.74 5.85 12.77
CA LYS A 74 -11.07 6.44 12.96
C LYS A 74 -12.19 5.40 13.12
N LEU A 75 -11.89 4.11 13.01
CA LEU A 75 -12.90 3.07 13.15
C LEU A 75 -13.46 3.04 14.58
N PRO A 76 -14.79 2.99 14.76
CA PRO A 76 -15.41 3.06 16.08
C PRO A 76 -15.10 1.84 16.95
N ILE A 77 -14.78 0.69 16.35
CA ILE A 77 -14.47 -0.56 17.06
C ILE A 77 -13.33 -0.40 18.07
N PHE A 78 -12.40 0.53 17.84
CA PHE A 78 -11.31 0.79 18.78
C PHE A 78 -11.79 1.32 20.13
N ALA A 79 -12.94 2.00 20.19
CA ALA A 79 -13.53 2.43 21.45
C ALA A 79 -14.08 1.26 22.29
N GLU A 80 -14.56 0.20 21.63
CA GLU A 80 -15.08 -1.01 22.30
C GLU A 80 -13.97 -1.82 23.00
N TYR A 81 -12.71 -1.62 22.61
CA TYR A 81 -11.54 -2.22 23.26
C TYR A 81 -11.03 -1.42 24.47
N ASN A 82 -11.68 -0.31 24.85
CA ASN A 82 -11.43 0.34 26.13
C ASN A 82 -12.08 -0.47 27.26
N LEU A 83 -11.39 -1.50 27.73
CA LEU A 83 -11.89 -2.47 28.73
C LEU A 83 -11.99 -1.92 30.17
N SER A 84 -11.65 -0.65 30.40
CA SER A 84 -11.65 -0.05 31.73
C SER A 84 -12.19 1.37 31.73
N ASP A 85 -12.97 1.70 32.76
CA ASP A 85 -13.47 3.06 33.04
C ASP A 85 -12.35 4.08 33.36
N TYR A 86 -11.11 3.61 33.57
CA TYR A 86 -9.96 4.44 33.91
C TYR A 86 -9.14 4.95 32.71
N GLY A 87 -9.60 4.70 31.47
CA GLY A 87 -9.05 5.30 30.26
C GLY A 87 -8.45 4.32 29.25
N VAL A 88 -7.77 4.89 28.24
CA VAL A 88 -7.18 4.14 27.13
C VAL A 88 -6.06 3.22 27.64
N HIS A 89 -6.20 1.93 27.40
CA HIS A 89 -5.14 0.95 27.64
C HIS A 89 -4.01 1.15 26.62
N ALA A 90 -3.00 1.92 26.99
CA ALA A 90 -1.71 1.92 26.33
C ALA A 90 -0.75 1.02 27.12
N SER A 91 -0.04 0.10 26.45
CA SER A 91 1.16 -0.50 27.03
C SER A 91 2.23 0.57 27.19
N VAL A 92 2.14 1.36 28.27
CA VAL A 92 3.22 2.22 28.76
C VAL A 92 4.23 1.33 29.49
N ASP A 93 4.76 0.33 28.80
CA ASP A 93 5.81 -0.56 29.31
C ASP A 93 7.09 -0.30 28.50
N GLY A 94 7.58 0.93 28.59
CA GLY A 94 8.63 1.42 27.70
C GLY A 94 9.39 2.65 28.17
N GLN A 95 9.35 2.98 29.47
CA GLN A 95 10.33 3.92 30.06
C GLN A 95 11.26 3.16 31.01
N LYS A 96 12.46 2.86 30.51
CA LYS A 96 13.69 2.81 31.29
C LYS A 96 14.68 3.78 30.67
#